data_AF-A0A2V5VZ43-F1
#
_entry.id   AF-A0A2V5VZ43-F1
#
_cell.length_a   1.000
_cell.length_b   1.000
_cell.length_c   1.000
_cell.angle_alpha   90.00
_cell.angle_beta   90.00
_cell.angle_gamma   90.00
#
_symmetry.space_group_name_H-M   'P 1'
#
loop_
_entity.id
_entity.type
_entity.pdbx_description
1 polymer ?
#
loop_
_entity_poly.entity_id
_entity_poly.type
_entity_poly.pdbx_seq_one_letter_code
_entity_poly.pdbx_strand_id
1 'polypeptide(L)' 'MPPDQVIANVQTALQEQGYYQGEVDGLLGPQTRAAITDYQRANGLAETAAIDQPTLESLGMS' A
#
# COMPACT_ATOMS: atom_id res chain seq x y z
N MET A 1 -14.08 2.55 -7.48
CA MET A 1 -13.12 1.76 -8.28
C MET A 1 -13.27 0.30 -7.91
N PRO A 2 -13.04 -0.65 -8.83
CA PRO A 2 -12.97 -2.05 -8.45
C PRO A 2 -11.74 -2.28 -7.51
N PRO A 3 -11.77 -3.32 -6.66
CA PRO A 3 -10.78 -3.47 -5.57
C PRO A 3 -9.34 -3.65 -6.06
N ASP A 4 -9.15 -4.35 -7.17
CA ASP A 4 -7.88 -4.57 -7.87
C ASP A 4 -7.22 -3.25 -8.27
N GLN A 5 -8.00 -2.29 -8.77
CA GLN A 5 -7.48 -0.97 -9.15
C GLN A 5 -6.96 -0.19 -7.93
N VAL A 6 -7.62 -0.30 -6.78
CA VAL A 6 -7.16 0.35 -5.54
C VAL A 6 -5.84 -0.25 -5.09
N ILE A 7 -5.72 -1.58 -5.14
CA ILE A 7 -4.49 -2.28 -4.78
C ILE A 7 -3.36 -1.90 -5.73
N ALA A 8 -3.61 -1.84 -7.03
CA ALA A 8 -2.62 -1.44 -8.03
C ALA A 8 -2.13 0.01 -7.82
N ASN A 9 -3.04 0.93 -7.47
CA ASN A 9 -2.67 2.32 -7.17
C ASN A 9 -1.78 2.38 -5.92
N VAL A 10 -2.11 1.63 -4.87
CA VAL A 10 -1.28 1.54 -3.65
C VAL A 10 0.07 0.90 -3.94
N GLN A 11 0.13 -0.20 -4.70
CA GLN A 11 1.38 -0.83 -5.12
C GLN A 11 2.27 0.14 -5.89
N THR A 12 1.69 0.92 -6.81
CA THR A 12 2.42 1.97 -7.55
C THR A 12 3.01 3.00 -6.60
N ALA A 13 2.21 3.57 -5.70
CA ALA A 13 2.70 4.60 -4.77
C ALA A 13 3.74 4.06 -3.78
N LEU A 14 3.60 2.82 -3.32
CA LEU A 14 4.60 2.16 -2.49
C LEU A 14 5.89 1.88 -3.26
N GLN A 15 5.79 1.56 -4.56
CA GLN A 15 6.96 1.35 -5.42
C GLN A 15 7.71 2.65 -5.69
N GLU A 16 7.01 3.74 -6.00
CA GLU A 16 7.60 5.07 -6.18
C GLU A 16 8.36 5.56 -4.94
N GLN A 17 7.91 5.15 -3.75
CA GLN A 17 8.54 5.47 -2.47
C GLN A 17 9.59 4.44 -2.02
N GLY A 18 9.79 3.35 -2.78
CA GLY A 18 10.80 2.33 -2.51
C GLY A 18 10.40 1.25 -1.50
N TYR A 19 9.15 1.22 -1.05
CA TYR A 19 8.62 0.18 -0.14
C TYR A 19 8.21 -1.10 -0.88
N TYR A 20 7.86 -1.03 -2.16
CA TYR A 20 7.41 -2.17 -2.95
C TYR A 20 8.28 -2.40 -4.19
N GLN A 21 8.72 -3.65 -4.40
CA GLN A 21 9.59 -4.04 -5.53
C GLN A 21 8.95 -5.12 -6.43
N GLY A 22 7.71 -5.50 -6.14
CA GLY A 22 6.97 -6.49 -6.94
C GLY A 22 6.27 -5.88 -8.15
N GLU A 23 5.55 -6.71 -8.90
CA GLU A 23 4.72 -6.26 -10.02
C GLU A 23 3.46 -5.53 -9.52
N VAL A 24 3.04 -4.48 -10.22
CA VAL A 24 1.76 -3.80 -9.96
C VAL A 24 0.63 -4.62 -10.58
N ASP A 25 0.24 -5.68 -9.89
CA ASP A 25 -0.71 -6.70 -10.35
C ASP A 25 -2.12 -6.57 -9.76
N GLY A 26 -2.33 -5.62 -8.84
CA GLY A 26 -3.61 -5.43 -8.14
C GLY A 26 -3.91 -6.52 -7.11
N LEU A 27 -2.92 -7.32 -6.69
CA LEU A 27 -3.08 -8.39 -5.72
C LEU A 27 -2.54 -8.01 -4.33
N LEU A 28 -3.39 -8.21 -3.31
CA LEU A 28 -3.01 -8.01 -1.91
C LEU A 28 -2.28 -9.24 -1.33
N GLY A 29 -1.16 -9.59 -1.95
CA GLY A 29 -0.29 -10.71 -1.58
C GLY A 29 0.67 -10.39 -0.43
N PRO A 30 1.51 -11.37 -0.02
CA PRO A 30 2.47 -11.20 1.08
C PRO A 30 3.45 -10.03 0.88
N GLN A 31 3.93 -9.81 -0.35
CA GLN A 31 4.83 -8.70 -0.66
C GLN A 31 4.14 -7.34 -0.52
N THR A 32 2.91 -7.21 -1.04
CA THR A 32 2.12 -5.98 -0.91
C THR A 32 1.83 -5.66 0.56
N ARG A 33 1.47 -6.68 1.36
CA ARG A 33 1.25 -6.52 2.80
C ARG A 33 2.49 -6.10 3.55
N ALA A 34 3.65 -6.68 3.25
CA ALA A 34 4.92 -6.29 3.85
C ALA A 34 5.27 -4.82 3.52
N ALA A 35 5.11 -4.42 2.25
CA ALA A 35 5.33 -3.03 1.84
C ALA A 35 4.39 -2.04 2.55
N ILE A 36 3.12 -2.41 2.72
CA ILE A 36 2.16 -1.62 3.49
C ILE A 36 2.60 -1.50 4.95
N THR A 37 3.02 -2.60 5.59
CA THR A 37 3.52 -2.58 6.97
C THR A 37 4.73 -1.67 7.13
N ASP A 38 5.71 -1.76 6.24
CA ASP A 38 6.91 -0.92 6.30
C ASP A 38 6.58 0.56 6.06
N TYR A 39 5.69 0.85 5.12
CA TYR A 39 5.17 2.20 4.91
C TYR A 39 4.43 2.74 6.14
N GLN A 40 3.54 1.94 6.73
CA GLN A 40 2.78 2.32 7.92
C GLN A 40 3.72 2.62 9.08
N ARG A 41 4.71 1.77 9.32
CA ARG A 41 5.74 1.98 10.35
C ARG A 41 6.51 3.28 10.10
N ALA A 42 6.96 3.52 8.86
CA ALA A 42 7.73 4.70 8.51
C ALA A 42 6.94 6.01 8.65
N ASN A 43 5.62 5.97 8.47
CA ASN A 43 4.72 7.13 8.60
C ASN A 43 4.05 7.24 9.98
N GLY A 44 4.42 6.40 10.95
CA GLY A 44 3.85 6.43 12.30
C GLY A 44 2.37 6.00 12.37
N LEU A 45 1.92 5.22 11.40
CA LEU A 45 0.57 4.62 11.36
C LEU A 45 0.55 3.29 12.11
N ALA A 46 -0.65 2.80 12.41
CA ALA A 46 -0.82 1.44 12.90
C ALA A 46 -0.41 0.42 11.82
N GLU A 47 0.44 -0.55 12.19
CA GLU A 47 0.95 -1.60 11.29
C GLU A 47 -0.12 -2.67 11.01
N THR A 48 -1.21 -2.30 10.35
CA THR A 48 -2.34 -3.20 10.05
C THR A 48 -2.09 -4.15 8.88
N ALA A 49 -1.05 -3.89 8.07
CA ALA A 49 -0.76 -4.62 6.83
C ALA A 49 -1.94 -4.63 5.83
N ALA A 50 -2.83 -3.63 5.94
CA ALA A 50 -4.04 -3.49 5.15
C ALA A 50 -4.11 -2.10 4.52
N ILE A 51 -4.80 -2.02 3.38
CA ILE A 51 -5.16 -0.74 2.76
C ILE A 51 -6.36 -0.17 3.52
N ASP A 52 -6.09 0.42 4.68
CA ASP A 52 -7.07 1.07 5.53
C ASP A 52 -7.14 2.58 5.26
N GLN A 53 -8.15 3.23 5.84
CA GLN A 53 -8.40 4.66 5.64
C GLN A 53 -7.19 5.54 6.00
N PRO A 54 -6.50 5.35 7.15
CA PRO A 54 -5.30 6.14 7.46
C PRO A 54 -4.17 5.95 6.44
N THR A 55 -4.00 4.74 5.90
CA THR A 55 -3.00 4.47 4.86
C THR A 55 -3.36 5.19 3.56
N LEU A 56 -4.62 5.16 3.14
CA LEU A 56 -5.09 5.85 1.94
C LEU A 56 -4.98 7.37 2.06
N GLU A 57 -5.35 7.94 3.21
CA GLU A 57 -5.22 9.38 3.49
C GLU A 57 -3.75 9.82 3.45
N SER A 58 -2.85 9.05 4.08
CA SER A 58 -1.42 9.32 4.07
C SER A 58 -0.81 9.25 2.66
N LEU A 59 -1.35 8.41 1.79
CA LEU A 59 -0.98 8.30 0.37
C LEU A 59 -1.68 9.34 -0.53
N GLY A 60 -2.62 10.14 0.00
CA GLY A 60 -3.39 11.11 -0.78
C GLY A 60 -4.47 10.48 -1.70
N MET A 61 -5.01 9.32 -1.32
CA MET A 61 -5.94 8.51 -2.11
C MET A 61 -7.36 8.41 -1.52
N SER A 62 -7.68 9.28 -0.56
CA SER A 62 -8.99 9.38 0.10
C SER A 62 -10.06 10.06 -0.76
#